data_AF-B2B5H9-F1
#
_entry.id   AF-B2B5H9-F1
#
_cell.length_a   1.000
_cell.length_b   1.000
_cell.length_c   1.000
_cell.angle_alpha   90.00
_cell.angle_beta   90.00
_cell.angle_gamma   90.00
#
_symmetry.space_group_name_H-M   'P 1'
#
loop_
_entity.id
_entity.type
_entity.pdbx_description
1 polymer ?
#
loop_
_entity_poly.entity_id
_entity_poly.type
_entity_poly.pdbx_seq_one_letter_code
_entity_poly.pdbx_strand_id
1 'polypeptide(L)'
;MPTSQSDRVAILRSHRVRWFVVGWLAWLSISGALVIALAPSSPVIIAVLSGVWVLSVTGTIAVSFLLLLASPTTERNKPLWLRLKSKYSRNLGSTVITLFAAAVTLPILYWSLWDPERRRNVITFDRDTVVGHPQLHTLFLNHCLISIETSQDSVLFPSITLFQRADWTSQANLEVDPPPKCFLGWHNETAPDCDITSTSYTGSCQCSNRWSDRIEDFEWQNTSYRAFTLTSSLSMVSPMPTYQMIVQAFFTYDTTKARTDASRVLSPSLWIAVYDPTLTVREALENGYTRMVLINANGMTALNLGLNYREALGHAPAYDYHLSISTTPSMDLQCDTSDAKGASGLCWLSLFLQFPSFERQVSRQDVAMKWQDVAADAGSWFALFQLLGWITSGLAWYKG
;
A
#
# COMPACT_ATOMS: atom_id res chain seq x y z
N MET A 1 54.85 47.50 47.52
CA MET A 1 54.11 46.26 47.18
C MET A 1 52.80 46.22 47.96
N PRO A 2 51.64 46.34 47.28
CA PRO A 2 50.42 45.74 47.79
C PRO A 2 49.86 44.76 46.75
N THR A 3 49.83 43.48 47.09
CA THR A 3 49.11 42.43 46.37
C THR A 3 47.67 42.40 46.88
N SER A 4 46.74 43.03 46.15
CA SER A 4 45.31 42.90 46.43
C SER A 4 44.76 41.65 45.73
N GLN A 5 44.08 40.80 46.50
CA GLN A 5 43.49 39.55 46.03
C GLN A 5 42.32 39.76 45.06
N SER A 6 41.79 40.99 44.94
CA SER A 6 40.67 41.32 44.05
C SER A 6 41.07 41.43 42.58
N ASP A 7 42.30 41.85 42.29
CA ASP A 7 42.77 41.99 40.91
C ASP A 7 42.98 40.63 40.24
N ARG A 8 43.33 39.60 41.01
CA ARG A 8 43.46 38.22 40.51
C ARG A 8 42.11 37.61 40.12
N VAL A 9 41.01 37.97 40.80
CA VAL A 9 39.67 37.42 40.52
C VAL A 9 39.05 38.06 39.28
N ALA A 10 39.27 39.36 39.05
CA ALA A 10 38.79 40.07 37.86
C ALA A 10 39.46 39.56 36.57
N ILE A 11 40.77 39.29 36.63
CA ILE A 11 41.54 38.78 35.48
C ILE A 11 41.12 37.33 35.12
N LEU A 12 40.85 36.48 36.12
CA LEU A 12 40.37 35.11 35.88
C LEU A 12 38.96 35.04 35.28
N ARG A 13 38.06 36.00 35.61
CA ARG A 13 36.70 36.08 35.04
C ARG A 13 36.72 36.52 33.58
N SER A 14 37.56 37.48 33.23
CA SER A 14 37.77 37.97 31.85
C SER A 14 38.30 36.86 30.92
N HIS A 15 39.24 36.04 31.42
CA HIS A 15 39.83 34.97 30.63
C HIS A 15 38.84 33.84 30.30
N ARG A 16 37.96 33.45 31.23
CA ARG A 16 36.95 32.41 30.99
C ARG A 16 35.91 32.83 29.96
N VAL A 17 35.48 34.10 29.99
CA VAL A 17 34.51 34.62 29.01
C VAL A 17 35.14 34.69 27.62
N ARG A 18 36.41 35.10 27.50
CA ARG A 18 37.13 35.08 26.21
C ARG A 18 37.28 33.68 25.64
N TRP A 19 37.66 32.69 26.45
CA TRP A 19 37.75 31.30 26.00
C TRP A 19 36.38 30.71 25.61
N PHE A 20 35.31 31.14 26.29
CA PHE A 20 33.95 30.74 25.91
C PHE A 20 33.56 31.32 24.55
N VAL A 21 33.82 32.61 24.30
CA VAL A 21 33.53 33.26 23.00
C VAL A 21 34.37 32.68 21.87
N VAL A 22 35.66 32.41 22.11
CA VAL A 22 36.55 31.79 21.11
C VAL A 22 36.13 30.35 20.82
N GLY A 23 35.77 29.57 21.85
CA GLY A 23 35.21 28.22 21.67
C GLY A 23 33.89 28.25 20.91
N TRP A 24 33.06 29.27 21.14
CA TRP A 24 31.79 29.46 20.44
C TRP A 24 31.99 29.82 18.95
N LEU A 25 32.92 30.73 18.64
CA LEU A 25 33.24 31.11 17.26
C LEU A 25 33.90 29.96 16.47
N ALA A 26 34.79 29.21 17.12
CA ALA A 26 35.41 28.02 16.52
C ALA A 26 34.35 26.94 16.22
N TRP A 27 33.42 26.72 17.16
CA TRP A 27 32.32 25.77 16.97
C TRP A 27 31.38 26.20 15.84
N LEU A 28 30.98 27.47 15.78
CA LEU A 28 30.18 28.02 14.69
C LEU A 28 30.82 27.82 13.32
N SER A 29 32.14 28.02 13.23
CA SER A 29 32.89 27.85 12.00
C SER A 29 32.89 26.39 11.52
N ILE A 30 33.03 25.45 12.46
CA ILE A 30 33.02 24.00 12.16
C ILE A 30 31.61 23.55 11.76
N SER A 31 30.57 23.99 12.47
CA SER A 31 29.18 23.65 12.18
C SER A 31 28.72 24.21 10.83
N GLY A 32 29.10 25.45 10.50
CA GLY A 32 28.83 26.05 9.20
C GLY A 32 29.53 25.31 8.05
N ALA A 33 30.79 24.91 8.25
CA ALA A 33 31.52 24.09 7.28
C ALA A 33 30.88 22.71 7.08
N LEU A 34 30.37 22.09 8.15
CA LEU A 34 29.70 20.80 8.08
C LEU A 34 28.37 20.87 7.32
N VAL A 35 27.59 21.94 7.53
CA VAL A 35 26.33 22.18 6.81
C VAL A 35 26.57 22.42 5.32
N ILE A 36 27.63 23.14 4.97
CA ILE A 36 28.01 23.38 3.57
C ILE A 36 28.54 22.09 2.91
N ALA A 37 29.29 21.26 3.63
CA ALA A 37 29.86 20.02 3.11
C ALA A 37 28.84 18.88 2.97
N LEU A 38 27.73 18.90 3.71
CA LEU A 38 26.74 17.82 3.77
C LEU A 38 25.39 18.15 3.12
N ALA A 39 25.19 19.39 2.62
CA ALA A 39 23.94 19.77 1.99
C ALA A 39 23.80 19.20 0.55
N PRO A 40 22.60 18.73 0.15
CA PRO A 40 22.34 18.28 -1.21
C PRO A 40 22.42 19.46 -2.19
N SER A 41 22.70 19.15 -3.46
CA SER A 41 22.95 20.05 -4.60
C SER A 41 21.81 21.02 -4.99
N SER A 42 20.78 21.20 -4.15
CA SER A 42 19.73 22.19 -4.34
C SER A 42 20.15 23.55 -3.74
N PRO A 43 20.42 24.58 -4.57
CA PRO A 43 20.85 25.90 -4.09
C PRO A 43 19.80 26.59 -3.21
N VAL A 44 18.52 26.23 -3.36
CA VAL A 44 17.41 26.81 -2.59
C VAL A 44 17.44 26.31 -1.14
N ILE A 45 17.71 25.02 -0.92
CA ILE A 45 17.77 24.43 0.43
C ILE A 45 18.98 24.99 1.18
N ILE A 46 20.11 25.17 0.50
CA ILE A 46 21.31 25.79 1.07
C ILE A 46 21.03 27.25 1.46
N ALA A 47 20.34 28.02 0.61
CA ALA A 47 19.99 29.40 0.90
C ALA A 47 19.05 29.53 2.12
N VAL A 48 18.05 28.64 2.23
CA VAL A 48 17.11 28.65 3.37
C VAL A 48 17.81 28.23 4.66
N LEU A 49 18.59 27.15 4.64
CA LEU A 49 19.31 26.67 5.82
C LEU A 49 20.38 27.67 6.28
N SER A 50 21.14 28.27 5.35
CA SER A 50 22.10 29.33 5.69
C SER A 50 21.41 30.60 6.19
N GLY A 51 20.26 30.98 5.62
CA GLY A 51 19.47 32.13 6.10
C GLY A 51 18.96 31.94 7.53
N VAL A 52 18.36 30.77 7.83
CA VAL A 52 17.88 30.43 9.17
C VAL A 52 19.04 30.36 10.17
N TRP A 53 20.18 29.83 9.75
CA TRP A 53 21.37 29.73 10.59
C TRP A 53 21.96 31.12 10.89
N VAL A 54 22.11 31.97 9.88
CA VAL A 54 22.57 33.36 10.03
C VAL A 54 21.64 34.17 10.92
N LEU A 55 20.32 34.01 10.78
CA LEU A 55 19.34 34.70 11.64
C LEU A 55 19.37 34.21 13.10
N SER A 56 19.54 32.89 13.31
CA SER A 56 19.69 32.31 14.65
C SER A 56 20.99 32.77 15.33
N VAL A 57 22.09 32.79 14.58
CA VAL A 57 23.41 33.21 15.07
C VAL A 57 23.45 34.71 15.33
N THR A 58 22.93 35.53 14.42
CA THR A 58 22.87 36.99 14.63
C THR A 58 21.92 37.37 15.76
N GLY A 59 20.79 36.67 15.90
CA GLY A 59 19.86 36.85 17.02
C GLY A 59 20.50 36.49 18.36
N THR A 60 21.18 35.35 18.45
CA THR A 60 21.86 34.93 19.69
C THR A 60 23.06 35.81 20.05
N ILE A 61 23.82 36.28 19.06
CA ILE A 61 24.89 37.26 19.26
C ILE A 61 24.31 38.60 19.72
N ALA A 62 23.26 39.12 19.07
CA ALA A 62 22.64 40.38 19.44
C ALA A 62 22.07 40.33 20.87
N VAL A 63 21.40 39.23 21.24
CA VAL A 63 20.88 39.02 22.60
C VAL A 63 22.01 38.90 23.61
N SER A 64 23.07 38.14 23.32
CA SER A 64 24.24 38.00 24.19
C SER A 64 24.97 39.34 24.36
N PHE A 65 25.08 40.13 23.30
CA PHE A 65 25.70 41.46 23.29
C PHE A 65 24.87 42.48 24.06
N LEU A 66 23.54 42.48 23.89
CA LEU A 66 22.61 43.29 24.68
C LEU A 66 22.65 42.92 26.17
N LEU A 67 22.77 41.62 26.50
CA LEU A 67 22.91 41.15 27.88
C LEU A 67 24.27 41.53 28.50
N LEU A 68 25.34 41.57 27.70
CA LEU A 68 26.67 42.05 28.11
C LEU A 68 26.69 43.57 28.33
N LEU A 69 26.08 44.35 27.43
CA LEU A 69 25.96 45.81 27.55
C LEU A 69 25.04 46.23 28.70
N ALA A 70 24.05 45.41 29.04
CA ALA A 70 23.14 45.67 30.16
C ALA A 70 23.72 45.31 31.54
N SER A 71 25.03 45.02 31.65
CA SER A 71 25.73 44.75 32.91
C SER A 71 26.28 46.05 33.52
N PRO A 72 25.65 46.63 34.57
CA PRO A 72 26.22 47.78 35.26
C PRO A 72 27.29 47.26 36.23
N THR A 73 28.55 47.56 35.90
CA THR A 73 29.71 47.42 36.78
C THR A 73 29.57 48.36 37.97
N THR A 74 28.92 47.88 39.03
CA THR A 74 29.06 48.36 40.42
C THR A 74 28.21 47.45 41.31
N GLU A 75 28.87 46.44 41.87
CA GLU A 75 28.32 45.62 42.95
C GLU A 75 28.48 46.39 44.27
N ARG A 76 27.37 46.88 44.84
CA ARG A 76 27.16 46.73 46.29
C ARG A 76 25.74 46.97 46.80
N ASN A 77 24.88 47.72 46.11
CA ASN A 77 23.50 47.97 46.57
C ASN A 77 22.49 47.84 45.43
N LYS A 78 21.98 46.62 45.12
CA LYS A 78 21.00 46.44 44.04
C LYS A 78 19.63 45.93 44.55
N PRO A 79 18.51 46.57 44.14
CA PRO A 79 17.15 46.25 44.59
C PRO A 79 16.63 44.92 44.03
N LEU A 80 15.53 44.42 44.62
CA LEU A 80 14.91 43.09 44.39
C LEU A 80 14.74 42.71 42.89
N TRP A 81 14.47 43.69 42.01
CA TRP A 81 14.33 43.46 40.57
C TRP A 81 15.62 42.95 39.89
N LEU A 82 16.80 43.27 40.44
CA LEU A 82 18.09 42.80 39.91
C LEU A 82 18.41 41.37 40.35
N ARG A 83 17.86 40.90 41.48
CA ARG A 83 17.85 39.46 41.86
C ARG A 83 16.94 38.65 40.93
N LEU A 84 15.80 39.22 40.51
CA LEU A 84 14.92 38.62 39.48
C LEU A 84 15.63 38.53 38.12
N LYS A 85 16.45 39.52 37.73
CA LYS A 85 17.24 39.53 36.49
C LYS A 85 18.27 38.37 36.41
N SER A 86 18.89 38.03 37.54
CA SER A 86 19.79 36.85 37.66
C SER A 86 19.06 35.52 37.57
N LYS A 87 17.77 35.47 37.94
CA LYS A 87 16.94 34.26 37.83
C LYS A 87 16.39 34.08 36.42
N TYR A 88 16.04 35.17 35.74
CA TYR A 88 15.55 35.14 34.35
C TYR A 88 16.65 34.73 33.36
N SER A 89 17.91 35.13 33.59
CA SER A 89 19.05 34.74 32.74
C SER A 89 19.38 33.24 32.78
N ARG A 90 19.05 32.53 33.87
CA ARG A 90 19.24 31.08 33.97
C ARG A 90 18.17 30.28 33.22
N ASN A 91 16.90 30.73 33.24
CA ASN A 91 15.84 30.11 32.42
C ASN A 91 16.11 30.29 30.92
N LEU A 92 16.60 31.47 30.51
CA LEU A 92 17.00 31.72 29.12
C LEU A 92 18.09 30.73 28.66
N GLY A 93 19.06 30.42 29.52
CA GLY A 93 20.10 29.43 29.22
C GLY A 93 19.54 28.04 28.92
N SER A 94 18.55 27.59 29.70
CA SER A 94 17.90 26.29 29.44
C SER A 94 17.17 26.28 28.10
N THR A 95 16.40 27.32 27.77
CA THR A 95 15.69 27.45 26.50
C THR A 95 16.66 27.46 25.32
N VAL A 96 17.78 28.17 25.43
CA VAL A 96 18.82 28.22 24.38
C VAL A 96 19.44 26.84 24.18
N ILE A 97 19.75 26.10 25.25
CA ILE A 97 20.31 24.74 25.16
C ILE A 97 19.29 23.79 24.51
N THR A 98 18.02 23.87 24.90
CA THR A 98 16.94 23.06 24.31
C THR A 98 16.78 23.33 22.82
N LEU A 99 16.72 24.60 22.41
CA LEU A 99 16.61 24.99 21.01
C LEU A 99 17.84 24.55 20.20
N PHE A 100 19.03 24.63 20.80
CA PHE A 100 20.27 24.19 20.17
C PHE A 100 20.32 22.68 19.96
N ALA A 101 19.94 21.92 21.00
CA ALA A 101 19.83 20.47 20.89
C ALA A 101 18.86 20.08 19.78
N ALA A 102 17.65 20.65 19.78
CA ALA A 102 16.64 20.40 18.76
C ALA A 102 17.11 20.78 17.34
N ALA A 103 17.77 21.94 17.19
CA ALA A 103 18.27 22.41 15.90
C ALA A 103 19.37 21.51 15.30
N VAL A 104 20.08 20.73 16.12
CA VAL A 104 21.10 19.78 15.66
C VAL A 104 20.50 18.39 15.48
N THR A 105 19.72 17.90 16.44
CA THR A 105 19.23 16.53 16.42
C THR A 105 18.12 16.30 15.41
N LEU A 106 17.19 17.26 15.23
CA LEU A 106 16.06 17.08 14.30
C LEU A 106 16.53 16.97 12.84
N PRO A 107 17.48 17.78 12.33
CA PRO A 107 18.02 17.58 10.99
C PRO A 107 18.78 16.25 10.82
N ILE A 108 19.53 15.82 11.85
CA ILE A 108 20.23 14.53 11.82
C ILE A 108 19.22 13.39 11.75
N LEU A 109 18.17 13.41 12.59
CA LEU A 109 17.10 12.41 12.55
C LEU A 109 16.35 12.44 11.22
N TYR A 110 16.08 13.63 10.69
CA TYR A 110 15.45 13.77 9.39
C TYR A 110 16.27 13.10 8.29
N TRP A 111 17.57 13.36 8.21
CA TRP A 111 18.41 12.84 7.15
C TRP A 111 18.77 11.36 7.32
N SER A 112 19.05 10.92 8.55
CA SER A 112 19.54 9.57 8.81
C SER A 112 18.43 8.52 8.99
N LEU A 113 17.23 8.95 9.43
CA LEU A 113 16.15 8.04 9.79
C LEU A 113 14.88 8.35 8.98
N TRP A 114 14.36 9.58 9.06
CA TRP A 114 13.03 9.87 8.52
C TRP A 114 12.98 9.92 7.00
N ASP A 115 13.92 10.58 6.31
CA ASP A 115 13.95 10.65 4.84
C ASP A 115 14.19 9.28 4.18
N PRO A 116 15.11 8.42 4.68
CA PRO A 116 15.23 7.04 4.21
C PRO A 116 13.95 6.23 4.39
N GLU A 117 13.34 6.24 5.59
CA GLU A 117 12.12 5.46 5.87
C GLU A 117 10.90 6.01 5.10
N ARG A 118 10.82 7.32 4.86
CA ARG A 118 9.78 7.92 4.02
C ARG A 118 9.85 7.50 2.55
N ARG A 119 11.03 7.13 2.06
CA ARG A 119 11.22 6.64 0.68
C ARG A 119 11.15 5.12 0.59
N ARG A 120 11.13 4.44 1.73
CA ARG A 120 11.04 2.99 1.79
C ARG A 120 9.59 2.58 1.60
N ASN A 121 9.32 1.89 0.50
CA ASN A 121 8.03 1.24 0.29
C ASN A 121 7.92 0.02 1.18
N VAL A 122 6.78 -0.12 1.86
CA VAL A 122 6.42 -1.28 2.67
C VAL A 122 5.09 -1.82 2.19
N ILE A 123 4.91 -3.12 2.36
CA ILE A 123 3.62 -3.77 2.11
C ILE A 123 3.06 -4.11 3.48
N THR A 124 1.91 -3.52 3.81
CA THR A 124 1.15 -3.86 5.01
C THR A 124 0.05 -4.83 4.64
N PHE A 125 -0.20 -5.78 5.54
CA PHE A 125 -1.25 -6.78 5.37
C PHE A 125 -2.26 -6.58 6.48
N ASP A 126 -3.52 -6.46 6.09
CA ASP A 126 -4.66 -6.44 6.98
C ASP A 126 -5.61 -7.60 6.62
N ARG A 127 -6.49 -7.97 7.54
CA ARG A 127 -7.54 -8.96 7.30
C ARG A 127 -8.86 -8.39 7.74
N ASP A 128 -9.81 -8.39 6.82
CA ASP A 128 -11.18 -8.03 7.09
C ASP A 128 -12.14 -9.09 6.57
N THR A 129 -13.41 -8.97 6.95
CA THR A 129 -14.48 -9.87 6.50
C THR A 129 -15.42 -9.07 5.64
N VAL A 130 -15.55 -9.47 4.37
CA VAL A 130 -16.46 -8.84 3.42
C VAL A 130 -17.88 -9.35 3.68
N VAL A 131 -18.86 -8.45 3.73
CA VAL A 131 -20.24 -8.83 4.04
C VAL A 131 -20.96 -9.21 2.75
N GLY A 132 -21.21 -10.50 2.54
CA GLY A 132 -21.88 -11.01 1.32
C GLY A 132 -23.30 -10.53 1.05
N HIS A 133 -23.85 -9.63 1.86
CA HIS A 133 -25.15 -9.01 1.60
C HIS A 133 -24.99 -7.49 1.68
N PRO A 134 -25.70 -6.72 0.84
CA PRO A 134 -25.96 -5.32 1.16
C PRO A 134 -26.71 -5.31 2.50
N GLN A 135 -25.99 -5.05 3.60
CA GLN A 135 -26.66 -4.88 4.88
C GLN A 135 -27.44 -3.58 4.82
N LEU A 136 -28.76 -3.71 4.86
CA LEU A 136 -29.64 -2.59 5.11
C LEU A 136 -29.40 -2.14 6.56
N HIS A 137 -28.41 -1.27 6.77
CA HIS A 137 -28.21 -0.62 8.07
C HIS A 137 -29.39 0.34 8.30
N THR A 138 -30.41 -0.11 9.02
CA THR A 138 -31.51 0.72 9.49
C THR A 138 -31.04 1.51 10.72
N LEU A 139 -30.51 2.71 10.50
CA LEU A 139 -30.26 3.67 11.58
C LEU A 139 -31.58 4.35 11.96
N PHE A 140 -32.13 4.00 13.12
CA PHE A 140 -33.25 4.71 13.73
C PHE A 140 -32.75 6.01 14.37
N LEU A 141 -32.82 7.11 13.61
CA LEU A 141 -32.71 8.47 14.15
C LEU A 141 -34.05 9.19 13.98
N ASN A 142 -34.72 9.48 15.09
CA ASN A 142 -35.85 10.42 15.19
C ASN A 142 -36.86 10.36 14.02
N HIS A 143 -37.50 9.19 13.82
CA HIS A 143 -38.64 9.01 12.89
C HIS A 143 -38.35 9.25 11.40
N CYS A 144 -37.08 9.38 10.98
CA CYS A 144 -36.72 9.39 9.56
C CYS A 144 -36.00 8.09 9.22
N LEU A 145 -36.60 7.30 8.33
CA LEU A 145 -36.04 6.04 7.84
C LEU A 145 -35.04 6.39 6.74
N ILE A 146 -33.75 6.48 7.10
CA ILE A 146 -32.67 6.68 6.13
C ILE A 146 -32.05 5.31 5.87
N SER A 147 -32.40 4.70 4.74
CA SER A 147 -31.69 3.54 4.19
C SER A 147 -30.43 4.03 3.48
N ILE A 148 -29.27 3.86 4.11
CA ILE A 148 -27.96 4.08 3.47
C ILE A 148 -27.51 2.75 2.91
N GLU A 149 -27.68 2.56 1.61
CA GLU A 149 -27.16 1.42 0.86
C GLU A 149 -25.65 1.64 0.68
N THR A 150 -24.84 1.04 1.56
CA THR A 150 -23.38 1.02 1.39
C THR A 150 -23.03 -0.10 0.41
N SER A 151 -23.09 0.22 -0.88
CA SER A 151 -22.88 -0.72 -2.00
C SER A 151 -21.44 -1.19 -2.20
N GLN A 152 -20.56 -1.06 -1.20
CA GLN A 152 -19.10 -1.16 -1.40
C GLN A 152 -18.46 -2.48 -0.94
N ASP A 153 -19.19 -3.37 -0.26
CA ASP A 153 -18.63 -4.58 0.35
C ASP A 153 -19.30 -5.88 -0.12
N SER A 154 -19.80 -5.97 -1.35
CA SER A 154 -20.27 -7.26 -1.89
C SER A 154 -19.14 -8.01 -2.61
N VAL A 155 -19.08 -9.34 -2.44
CA VAL A 155 -18.11 -10.19 -3.14
C VAL A 155 -18.65 -10.50 -4.53
N LEU A 156 -17.99 -9.97 -5.57
CA LEU A 156 -18.33 -10.23 -6.97
C LEU A 156 -17.58 -11.46 -7.48
N PHE A 157 -18.24 -12.25 -8.33
CA PHE A 157 -17.56 -13.28 -9.10
C PHE A 157 -16.58 -12.65 -10.09
N PRO A 158 -15.42 -13.28 -10.32
CA PRO A 158 -14.40 -12.75 -11.22
C PRO A 158 -14.78 -12.91 -12.69
N SER A 159 -14.13 -12.14 -13.55
CA SER A 159 -14.08 -12.43 -14.98
C SER A 159 -13.12 -13.58 -15.25
N ILE A 160 -13.41 -14.37 -16.28
CA ILE A 160 -12.62 -15.55 -16.64
C ILE A 160 -12.29 -15.49 -18.12
N THR A 161 -11.03 -15.72 -18.47
CA THR A 161 -10.61 -15.93 -19.85
C THR A 161 -10.00 -17.32 -20.00
N LEU A 162 -10.48 -18.06 -20.99
CA LEU A 162 -9.89 -19.31 -21.46
C LEU A 162 -8.94 -18.98 -22.62
N PHE A 163 -7.75 -19.56 -22.61
CA PHE A 163 -6.79 -19.43 -23.69
C PHE A 163 -6.40 -20.78 -24.26
N GLN A 164 -6.41 -20.83 -25.58
CA GLN A 164 -5.81 -21.87 -26.39
C GLN A 164 -4.60 -21.27 -27.11
N ARG A 165 -3.43 -21.90 -27.04
CA ARG A 165 -2.28 -21.46 -27.82
C ARG A 165 -2.56 -21.64 -29.32
N ALA A 166 -2.31 -20.61 -30.11
CA ALA A 166 -2.58 -20.68 -31.56
C ALA A 166 -1.54 -21.55 -32.30
N ASP A 167 -0.31 -21.63 -31.78
CA ASP A 167 0.79 -22.40 -32.35
C ASP A 167 0.84 -23.86 -31.87
N TRP A 168 0.09 -24.20 -30.81
CA TRP A 168 0.14 -25.52 -30.17
C TRP A 168 -1.19 -26.24 -30.31
N THR A 169 -1.23 -27.25 -31.18
CA THR A 169 -2.49 -27.91 -31.54
C THR A 169 -2.80 -29.16 -30.72
N SER A 170 -1.93 -29.54 -29.79
CA SER A 170 -2.19 -30.61 -28.81
C SER A 170 -3.04 -30.16 -27.61
N GLN A 171 -3.66 -28.98 -27.68
CA GLN A 171 -4.60 -28.45 -26.67
C GLN A 171 -6.05 -28.64 -27.12
N ALA A 172 -7.00 -28.45 -26.19
CA ALA A 172 -8.40 -28.38 -26.56
C ALA A 172 -8.64 -27.18 -27.50
N ASN A 173 -9.43 -27.40 -28.55
CA ASN A 173 -9.78 -26.38 -29.51
C ASN A 173 -11.12 -25.75 -29.12
N LEU A 174 -11.09 -24.47 -28.71
CA LEU A 174 -12.26 -23.76 -28.23
C LEU A 174 -13.28 -23.53 -29.36
N GLU A 175 -14.54 -23.82 -29.06
CA GLU A 175 -15.68 -23.60 -29.95
C GLU A 175 -16.65 -22.57 -29.34
N VAL A 176 -17.27 -21.77 -30.19
CA VAL A 176 -18.30 -20.78 -29.79
C VAL A 176 -19.71 -21.33 -29.98
N ASP A 177 -19.87 -22.32 -30.85
CA ASP A 177 -21.14 -22.99 -31.14
C ASP A 177 -21.04 -24.46 -30.71
N PRO A 178 -21.86 -24.94 -29.76
CA PRO A 178 -22.97 -24.27 -29.09
C PRO A 178 -22.51 -23.17 -28.13
N PRO A 179 -23.38 -22.20 -27.84
CA PRO A 179 -23.04 -21.10 -26.95
C PRO A 179 -22.66 -21.66 -25.57
N PRO A 180 -21.61 -21.09 -24.95
CA PRO A 180 -21.19 -21.48 -23.63
C PRO A 180 -22.30 -21.20 -22.60
N LYS A 181 -22.23 -21.90 -21.47
CA LYS A 181 -23.23 -21.77 -20.39
C LYS A 181 -22.61 -21.18 -19.14
N CYS A 182 -23.39 -20.41 -18.40
CA CYS A 182 -22.98 -19.86 -17.12
C CYS A 182 -24.18 -19.79 -16.17
N PHE A 183 -23.99 -20.26 -14.94
CA PHE A 183 -25.02 -20.30 -13.90
C PHE A 183 -24.47 -19.82 -12.57
N LEU A 184 -25.24 -19.01 -11.85
CA LEU A 184 -25.02 -18.71 -10.45
C LEU A 184 -25.89 -19.63 -9.60
N GLY A 185 -25.28 -20.29 -8.61
CA GLY A 185 -25.88 -21.35 -7.82
C GLY A 185 -25.89 -22.70 -8.53
N TRP A 186 -26.92 -23.49 -8.24
CA TRP A 186 -27.10 -24.79 -8.89
C TRP A 186 -27.49 -24.64 -10.35
N HIS A 187 -27.04 -25.58 -11.18
CA HIS A 187 -27.36 -25.62 -12.60
C HIS A 187 -28.88 -25.58 -12.83
N ASN A 188 -29.35 -24.55 -13.54
CA ASN A 188 -30.77 -24.35 -13.81
C ASN A 188 -30.98 -23.64 -15.16
N GLU A 189 -31.37 -24.41 -16.17
CA GLU A 189 -31.62 -23.89 -17.54
C GLU A 189 -32.89 -23.04 -17.66
N THR A 190 -33.76 -23.00 -16.64
CA THR A 190 -34.96 -22.15 -16.65
C THR A 190 -34.80 -20.87 -15.83
N ALA A 191 -33.63 -20.63 -15.24
CA ALA A 191 -33.37 -19.45 -14.45
C ALA A 191 -33.27 -18.18 -15.33
N PRO A 192 -33.68 -17.00 -14.83
CA PRO A 192 -33.56 -15.74 -15.57
C PRO A 192 -32.10 -15.32 -15.71
N ASP A 193 -31.80 -14.43 -16.66
CA ASP A 193 -30.47 -13.85 -16.84
C ASP A 193 -30.09 -12.94 -15.65
N CYS A 194 -28.84 -13.02 -15.22
CA CYS A 194 -28.25 -12.23 -14.15
C CYS A 194 -28.04 -10.77 -14.58
N ASP A 195 -28.16 -10.42 -15.86
CA ASP A 195 -28.05 -9.02 -16.33
C ASP A 195 -29.27 -8.15 -15.93
N ILE A 196 -30.35 -8.76 -15.45
CA ILE A 196 -31.53 -8.02 -15.01
C ILE A 196 -31.16 -7.26 -13.72
N THR A 197 -31.20 -5.93 -13.79
CA THR A 197 -30.79 -4.94 -12.78
C THR A 197 -31.62 -4.95 -11.48
N SER A 198 -32.11 -6.09 -11.02
CA SER A 198 -32.62 -6.22 -9.66
C SER A 198 -31.44 -6.52 -8.75
N THR A 199 -30.95 -5.49 -8.06
CA THR A 199 -29.95 -5.55 -6.97
C THR A 199 -30.35 -6.46 -5.79
N SER A 200 -31.48 -7.15 -5.88
CA SER A 200 -32.09 -7.96 -4.82
C SER A 200 -32.20 -9.45 -5.17
N TYR A 201 -31.55 -9.94 -6.22
CA TYR A 201 -31.67 -11.35 -6.57
C TYR A 201 -30.77 -12.22 -5.69
N THR A 202 -31.37 -12.92 -4.73
CA THR A 202 -30.71 -13.86 -3.82
C THR A 202 -30.79 -15.32 -4.30
N GLY A 203 -31.26 -15.55 -5.54
CA GLY A 203 -31.48 -16.88 -6.12
C GLY A 203 -30.49 -17.27 -7.22
N SER A 204 -30.76 -18.41 -7.87
CA SER A 204 -29.98 -18.91 -9.02
C SER A 204 -30.35 -18.19 -10.32
N CYS A 205 -29.40 -17.61 -11.04
CA CYS A 205 -29.60 -16.94 -12.34
C CYS A 205 -28.60 -17.45 -13.39
N GLN A 206 -28.86 -17.18 -14.66
CA GLN A 206 -27.97 -17.50 -15.78
C GLN A 206 -27.08 -16.32 -16.13
N CYS A 207 -25.84 -16.57 -16.52
CA CYS A 207 -24.91 -15.54 -16.98
C CYS A 207 -24.38 -15.84 -18.38
N SER A 208 -25.08 -16.70 -19.14
CA SER A 208 -24.62 -17.20 -20.44
C SER A 208 -24.44 -16.10 -21.49
N ASN A 209 -25.23 -15.02 -21.40
CA ASN A 209 -25.16 -13.88 -22.33
C ASN A 209 -23.93 -12.97 -22.11
N ARG A 210 -23.08 -13.27 -21.11
CA ARG A 210 -21.87 -12.51 -20.78
C ARG A 210 -20.59 -13.03 -21.41
N TRP A 211 -20.67 -14.16 -22.09
CA TRP A 211 -19.57 -14.65 -22.88
C TRP A 211 -19.35 -13.77 -24.11
N SER A 212 -18.10 -13.66 -24.56
CA SER A 212 -17.79 -12.98 -25.80
C SER A 212 -18.45 -13.69 -26.99
N ASP A 213 -18.99 -12.94 -27.94
CA ASP A 213 -19.64 -13.53 -29.14
C ASP A 213 -18.66 -14.24 -30.08
N ARG A 214 -17.36 -14.06 -29.86
CA ARG A 214 -16.28 -14.62 -30.67
C ARG A 214 -15.06 -14.93 -29.81
N ILE A 215 -14.20 -15.79 -30.36
CA ILE A 215 -12.85 -16.03 -29.87
C ILE A 215 -11.93 -14.97 -30.48
N GLU A 216 -11.20 -14.26 -29.63
CA GLU A 216 -10.32 -13.16 -30.03
C GLU A 216 -8.85 -13.58 -30.03
N ASP A 217 -8.04 -13.00 -30.91
CA ASP A 217 -6.60 -13.20 -30.88
C ASP A 217 -5.97 -12.36 -29.76
N PHE A 218 -5.12 -13.00 -28.97
CA PHE A 218 -4.47 -12.40 -27.81
C PHE A 218 -2.98 -12.76 -27.79
N GLU A 219 -2.13 -11.75 -27.83
CA GLU A 219 -0.68 -11.94 -27.73
C GLU A 219 -0.17 -11.63 -26.33
N TRP A 220 0.56 -12.60 -25.75
CA TRP A 220 1.19 -12.49 -24.43
C TRP A 220 2.59 -13.09 -24.44
N GLN A 221 3.58 -12.33 -23.94
CA GLN A 221 4.98 -12.75 -23.88
C GLN A 221 5.49 -13.34 -25.22
N ASN A 222 5.21 -12.67 -26.33
CA ASN A 222 5.61 -13.10 -27.69
C ASN A 222 5.03 -14.47 -28.11
N THR A 223 3.91 -14.87 -27.52
CA THR A 223 3.15 -16.08 -27.89
C THR A 223 1.71 -15.68 -28.21
N SER A 224 1.18 -16.20 -29.32
CA SER A 224 -0.19 -15.96 -29.75
C SER A 224 -1.16 -16.98 -29.15
N TYR A 225 -2.26 -16.49 -28.60
CA TYR A 225 -3.35 -17.26 -28.03
C TYR A 225 -4.67 -16.88 -28.69
N ARG A 226 -5.60 -17.82 -28.68
CA ARG A 226 -7.03 -17.63 -28.93
C ARG A 226 -7.72 -17.52 -27.57
N ALA A 227 -8.34 -16.39 -27.28
CA ALA A 227 -8.94 -16.05 -26.01
C ALA A 227 -10.47 -16.06 -26.08
N PHE A 228 -11.11 -16.67 -25.10
CA PHE A 228 -12.56 -16.70 -24.94
C PHE A 228 -12.95 -16.24 -23.55
N THR A 229 -13.68 -15.14 -23.44
CA THR A 229 -13.83 -14.41 -22.18
C THR A 229 -15.28 -14.37 -21.72
N LEU A 230 -15.48 -14.70 -20.45
CA LEU A 230 -16.70 -14.43 -19.69
C LEU A 230 -16.48 -13.15 -18.88
N THR A 231 -17.23 -12.09 -19.20
CA THR A 231 -17.14 -10.82 -18.49
C THR A 231 -18.14 -10.77 -17.34
N SER A 232 -17.64 -10.69 -16.10
CA SER A 232 -18.51 -10.60 -14.93
C SER A 232 -19.11 -9.20 -14.78
N SER A 233 -20.34 -9.12 -14.24
CA SER A 233 -21.05 -7.86 -13.99
C SER A 233 -21.36 -7.64 -12.51
N LEU A 234 -21.76 -6.42 -12.15
CA LEU A 234 -22.12 -6.04 -10.77
C LEU A 234 -23.27 -6.85 -10.17
N SER A 235 -24.05 -7.52 -11.00
CA SER A 235 -25.13 -8.44 -10.59
C SER A 235 -24.64 -9.85 -10.26
N MET A 236 -23.41 -10.21 -10.63
CA MET A 236 -22.82 -11.53 -10.37
C MET A 236 -22.18 -11.56 -8.99
N VAL A 237 -23.01 -11.43 -7.96
CA VAL A 237 -22.60 -11.39 -6.56
C VAL A 237 -22.61 -12.80 -5.96
N SER A 238 -21.65 -13.09 -5.09
CA SER A 238 -21.66 -14.24 -4.19
C SER A 238 -22.33 -13.85 -2.86
N PRO A 239 -23.59 -14.26 -2.61
CA PRO A 239 -24.34 -13.84 -1.42
C PRO A 239 -23.83 -14.45 -0.11
N MET A 240 -23.18 -15.61 -0.19
CA MET A 240 -22.67 -16.36 0.96
C MET A 240 -21.42 -17.16 0.57
N PRO A 241 -20.54 -17.51 1.52
CA PRO A 241 -19.44 -18.43 1.26
C PRO A 241 -19.98 -19.75 0.69
N THR A 242 -19.18 -20.39 -0.16
CA THR A 242 -19.50 -21.63 -0.89
C THR A 242 -20.64 -21.52 -1.91
N TYR A 243 -21.21 -20.34 -2.12
CA TYR A 243 -22.07 -20.10 -3.27
C TYR A 243 -21.25 -20.27 -4.55
N GLN A 244 -21.80 -21.01 -5.51
CA GLN A 244 -21.06 -21.48 -6.67
C GLN A 244 -21.44 -20.70 -7.92
N MET A 245 -20.47 -20.49 -8.79
CA MET A 245 -20.69 -20.12 -10.18
C MET A 245 -20.20 -21.27 -11.05
N ILE A 246 -21.09 -21.79 -11.90
CA ILE A 246 -20.79 -22.88 -12.82
C ILE A 246 -20.63 -22.30 -14.21
N VAL A 247 -19.46 -22.50 -14.80
CA VAL A 247 -19.11 -21.99 -16.12
C VAL A 247 -18.77 -23.16 -17.02
N GLN A 248 -19.38 -23.21 -18.20
CA GLN A 248 -19.17 -24.28 -19.17
C GLN A 248 -18.79 -23.72 -20.53
N ALA A 249 -17.71 -24.25 -21.11
CA ALA A 249 -17.26 -23.93 -22.45
C ALA A 249 -17.07 -25.21 -23.25
N PHE A 250 -17.30 -25.14 -24.56
CA PHE A 250 -17.28 -26.30 -25.45
C PHE A 250 -15.99 -26.33 -26.26
N PHE A 251 -15.51 -27.54 -26.55
CA PHE A 251 -14.29 -27.73 -27.30
C PHE A 251 -14.28 -29.03 -28.11
N THR A 252 -13.43 -29.04 -29.13
CA THR A 252 -13.03 -30.21 -29.91
C THR A 252 -11.60 -30.63 -29.56
N TYR A 253 -11.24 -31.89 -29.79
CA TYR A 253 -9.87 -32.36 -29.60
C TYR A 253 -9.48 -33.35 -30.68
N ASP A 254 -8.26 -33.24 -31.20
CA ASP A 254 -7.73 -34.17 -32.20
C ASP A 254 -6.56 -34.94 -31.59
N THR A 255 -6.81 -36.20 -31.21
CA THR A 255 -5.76 -37.03 -30.59
C THR A 255 -4.65 -37.40 -31.57
N THR A 256 -4.96 -37.53 -32.87
CA THR A 256 -3.95 -37.83 -33.91
C THR A 256 -2.98 -36.68 -34.07
N LYS A 257 -3.50 -35.45 -34.17
CA LYS A 257 -2.68 -34.24 -34.26
C LYS A 257 -1.92 -33.96 -32.96
N ALA A 258 -2.55 -34.19 -31.82
CA ALA A 258 -1.87 -34.09 -30.53
C ALA A 258 -0.70 -35.07 -30.40
N ARG A 259 -0.88 -36.32 -30.88
CA ARG A 259 0.19 -37.33 -30.88
C ARG A 259 1.33 -36.95 -31.84
N THR A 260 1.04 -36.38 -33.01
CA THR A 260 2.10 -35.94 -33.94
C THR A 260 2.91 -34.80 -33.36
N ASP A 261 2.27 -33.84 -32.70
CA ASP A 261 2.93 -32.66 -32.16
C ASP A 261 3.73 -32.97 -30.88
N ALA A 262 3.14 -33.75 -29.95
CA ALA A 262 3.73 -34.00 -28.63
C ALA A 262 4.45 -35.36 -28.51
N SER A 263 4.48 -36.17 -29.59
CA SER A 263 4.97 -37.56 -29.59
C SER A 263 4.26 -38.51 -28.62
N ARG A 264 3.22 -38.04 -27.92
CA ARG A 264 2.39 -38.75 -26.95
C ARG A 264 0.98 -38.15 -26.97
N VAL A 265 -0.03 -38.95 -26.62
CA VAL A 265 -1.40 -38.44 -26.46
C VAL A 265 -1.48 -37.72 -25.13
N LEU A 266 -1.61 -36.39 -25.16
CA LEU A 266 -1.85 -35.58 -23.98
C LEU A 266 -3.35 -35.54 -23.70
N SER A 267 -3.74 -35.24 -22.45
CA SER A 267 -5.13 -34.88 -22.18
C SER A 267 -5.40 -33.48 -22.74
N PRO A 268 -6.60 -33.22 -23.27
CA PRO A 268 -6.95 -31.88 -23.72
C PRO A 268 -6.83 -30.90 -22.55
N SER A 269 -6.14 -29.79 -22.79
CA SER A 269 -5.87 -28.79 -21.76
C SER A 269 -6.10 -27.38 -22.30
N LEU A 270 -6.52 -26.48 -21.42
CA LEU A 270 -6.71 -25.05 -21.70
C LEU A 270 -6.03 -24.22 -20.62
N TRP A 271 -5.54 -23.05 -20.97
CA TRP A 271 -5.08 -22.08 -20.00
C TRP A 271 -6.27 -21.27 -19.50
N ILE A 272 -6.28 -20.92 -18.22
CA ILE A 272 -7.29 -20.04 -17.64
C ILE A 272 -6.61 -18.86 -16.94
N ALA A 273 -7.22 -17.68 -17.04
CA ALA A 273 -6.94 -16.56 -16.15
C ALA A 273 -8.24 -16.12 -15.47
N VAL A 274 -8.13 -15.85 -14.18
CA VAL A 274 -9.25 -15.39 -13.34
C VAL A 274 -8.84 -14.05 -12.75
N TYR A 275 -9.62 -13.01 -12.97
CA TYR A 275 -9.23 -11.64 -12.64
C TYR A 275 -10.43 -10.78 -12.25
N ASP A 276 -10.13 -9.65 -11.61
CA ASP A 276 -11.14 -8.67 -11.20
C ASP A 276 -11.88 -8.09 -12.43
N PRO A 277 -13.22 -8.03 -12.43
CA PRO A 277 -13.99 -7.49 -13.55
C PRO A 277 -13.72 -6.02 -13.88
N THR A 278 -13.11 -5.26 -12.97
CA THR A 278 -12.72 -3.86 -13.19
C THR A 278 -11.50 -3.71 -14.10
N LEU A 279 -10.74 -4.80 -14.33
CA LEU A 279 -9.53 -4.80 -15.15
C LEU A 279 -9.76 -5.54 -16.46
N THR A 280 -9.02 -5.15 -17.50
CA THR A 280 -8.91 -5.99 -18.70
C THR A 280 -7.93 -7.15 -18.46
N VAL A 281 -8.07 -8.24 -19.22
CA VAL A 281 -7.19 -9.41 -19.07
C VAL A 281 -5.71 -9.06 -19.31
N ARG A 282 -5.43 -8.11 -20.20
CA ARG A 282 -4.07 -7.62 -20.47
C ARG A 282 -3.51 -6.87 -19.25
N GLU A 283 -4.25 -5.89 -18.74
CA GLU A 283 -3.84 -5.12 -17.56
C GLU A 283 -3.67 -6.01 -16.32
N ALA A 284 -4.55 -7.01 -16.15
CA ALA A 284 -4.47 -7.95 -15.04
C ALA A 284 -3.19 -8.80 -15.11
N LEU A 285 -2.78 -9.23 -16.31
CA LEU A 285 -1.54 -9.99 -16.52
C LEU A 285 -0.28 -9.12 -16.40
N GLU A 286 -0.29 -7.90 -16.95
CA GLU A 286 0.85 -6.96 -16.91
C GLU A 286 1.16 -6.49 -15.48
N ASN A 287 0.12 -6.19 -14.70
CA ASN A 287 0.25 -5.76 -13.32
C ASN A 287 0.35 -6.93 -12.33
N GLY A 288 0.26 -8.17 -12.83
CA GLY A 288 0.36 -9.39 -12.03
C GLY A 288 -0.77 -9.59 -11.02
N TYR A 289 -1.99 -9.12 -11.32
CA TYR A 289 -3.22 -9.43 -10.58
C TYR A 289 -3.82 -10.79 -10.97
N THR A 290 -3.35 -11.37 -12.07
CA THR A 290 -3.71 -12.72 -12.49
C THR A 290 -2.53 -13.43 -13.14
N ARG A 291 -2.71 -14.73 -13.36
CA ARG A 291 -1.72 -15.60 -14.02
C ARG A 291 -2.46 -16.64 -14.84
N MET A 292 -1.89 -16.99 -15.99
CA MET A 292 -2.39 -18.11 -16.78
C MET A 292 -2.04 -19.43 -16.09
N VAL A 293 -3.04 -20.26 -15.81
CA VAL A 293 -2.87 -21.59 -15.24
C VAL A 293 -3.40 -22.63 -16.20
N LEU A 294 -2.62 -23.66 -16.48
CA LEU A 294 -3.05 -24.75 -17.36
C LEU A 294 -3.93 -25.73 -16.57
N ILE A 295 -5.12 -26.02 -17.09
CA ILE A 295 -6.05 -27.00 -16.53
C ILE A 295 -6.37 -28.09 -17.55
N ASN A 296 -6.78 -29.26 -17.05
CA ASN A 296 -7.35 -30.29 -17.91
C ASN A 296 -8.77 -29.88 -18.31
N ALA A 297 -9.01 -29.78 -19.61
CA ALA A 297 -10.29 -29.38 -20.18
C ALA A 297 -11.31 -30.53 -20.17
N ASN A 298 -10.84 -31.79 -20.27
CA ASN A 298 -11.71 -32.96 -20.22
C ASN A 298 -11.93 -33.41 -18.77
N GLY A 299 -12.69 -32.62 -18.02
CA GLY A 299 -13.01 -32.93 -16.64
C GLY A 299 -13.80 -31.84 -15.94
N MET A 300 -14.10 -32.13 -14.68
CA MET A 300 -14.72 -31.20 -13.76
C MET A 300 -13.63 -30.51 -12.94
N THR A 301 -13.51 -29.19 -13.06
CA THR A 301 -12.50 -28.40 -12.33
C THR A 301 -13.18 -27.50 -11.32
N ALA A 302 -12.86 -27.70 -10.04
CA ALA A 302 -13.23 -26.80 -8.95
C ALA A 302 -12.14 -25.75 -8.74
N LEU A 303 -12.54 -24.49 -8.69
CA LEU A 303 -11.71 -23.32 -8.46
C LEU A 303 -12.17 -22.65 -7.15
N ASN A 304 -11.38 -22.85 -6.09
CA ASN A 304 -11.58 -22.13 -4.84
C ASN A 304 -10.84 -20.79 -4.93
N LEU A 305 -11.58 -19.70 -4.75
CA LEU A 305 -11.10 -18.33 -4.89
C LEU A 305 -10.84 -17.73 -3.50
N GLY A 306 -9.58 -17.52 -3.15
CA GLY A 306 -9.21 -16.71 -1.99
C GLY A 306 -9.27 -15.22 -2.32
N LEU A 307 -9.89 -14.43 -1.46
CA LEU A 307 -9.98 -12.98 -1.62
C LEU A 307 -8.69 -12.32 -1.12
N ASN A 308 -7.92 -11.74 -2.04
CA ASN A 308 -6.82 -10.86 -1.71
C ASN A 308 -6.99 -9.55 -2.48
N TYR A 309 -7.11 -8.43 -1.77
CA TYR A 309 -7.35 -7.11 -2.34
C TYR A 309 -6.07 -6.29 -2.27
N ARG A 310 -5.62 -5.83 -3.43
CA ARG A 310 -4.31 -5.20 -3.60
C ARG A 310 -4.50 -3.73 -3.90
N GLU A 311 -3.94 -2.89 -3.03
CA GLU A 311 -3.88 -1.44 -3.21
C GLU A 311 -2.41 -1.04 -3.46
N ALA A 312 -2.03 -0.89 -4.72
CA ALA A 312 -0.69 -0.46 -5.11
C ALA A 312 -0.62 1.05 -5.35
N LEU A 313 0.54 1.66 -5.07
CA LEU A 313 0.72 3.10 -5.28
C LEU A 313 0.56 3.47 -6.77
N GLY A 314 -0.32 4.42 -7.05
CA GLY A 314 -0.58 4.92 -8.42
C GLY A 314 -1.42 4.00 -9.31
N HIS A 315 -1.96 2.90 -8.78
CA HIS A 315 -2.83 1.98 -9.52
C HIS A 315 -4.22 1.91 -8.88
N ALA A 316 -5.23 1.59 -9.69
CA ALA A 316 -6.55 1.29 -9.17
C ALA A 316 -6.48 0.00 -8.32
N PRO A 317 -7.14 -0.03 -7.15
CA PRO A 317 -7.13 -1.20 -6.31
C PRO A 317 -8.03 -2.30 -6.90
N ALA A 318 -7.56 -3.54 -6.84
CA ALA A 318 -8.21 -4.67 -7.50
C ALA A 318 -8.01 -5.98 -6.73
N TYR A 319 -8.89 -6.95 -6.95
CA TYR A 319 -8.75 -8.30 -6.43
C TYR A 319 -7.72 -9.12 -7.21
N ASP A 320 -6.80 -9.72 -6.47
CA ASP A 320 -5.87 -10.77 -6.91
C ASP A 320 -6.32 -12.08 -6.26
N TYR A 321 -7.01 -12.91 -7.02
CA TYR A 321 -7.62 -14.12 -6.48
C TYR A 321 -6.57 -15.21 -6.24
N HIS A 322 -6.44 -15.66 -4.99
CA HIS A 322 -5.62 -16.83 -4.70
C HIS A 322 -6.35 -18.10 -5.15
N LEU A 323 -5.89 -18.69 -6.26
CA LEU A 323 -6.53 -19.86 -6.86
C LEU A 323 -6.03 -21.17 -6.24
N SER A 324 -6.97 -21.96 -5.71
CA SER A 324 -6.76 -23.39 -5.41
C SER A 324 -7.57 -24.22 -6.38
N ILE A 325 -6.88 -24.97 -7.25
CA ILE A 325 -7.48 -25.74 -8.35
C ILE A 325 -7.50 -27.22 -8.01
N SER A 326 -8.65 -27.86 -8.20
CA SER A 326 -8.79 -29.32 -8.13
C SER A 326 -9.53 -29.79 -9.37
N THR A 327 -8.96 -30.74 -10.11
CA THR A 327 -9.58 -31.27 -11.33
C THR A 327 -9.78 -32.77 -11.21
N THR A 328 -11.01 -33.20 -11.47
CA THR A 328 -11.35 -34.62 -11.65
C THR A 328 -11.47 -34.86 -13.15
N PRO A 329 -10.48 -35.53 -13.77
CA PRO A 329 -10.50 -35.79 -15.21
C PRO A 329 -11.61 -36.78 -15.58
N SER A 330 -12.21 -36.59 -16.75
CA SER A 330 -13.06 -37.60 -17.37
C SER A 330 -12.20 -38.69 -18.00
N MET A 331 -12.66 -39.93 -17.91
CA MET A 331 -12.01 -41.10 -18.52
C MET A 331 -12.39 -41.29 -19.99
N ASP A 332 -13.49 -40.69 -20.42
CA ASP A 332 -14.01 -40.77 -21.78
C ASP A 332 -13.77 -39.43 -22.52
N LEU A 333 -13.51 -39.52 -23.81
CA LEU A 333 -13.26 -38.39 -24.69
C LEU A 333 -14.14 -38.50 -25.93
N GLN A 334 -15.37 -38.00 -25.82
CA GLN A 334 -16.41 -38.14 -26.85
C GLN A 334 -16.26 -37.18 -28.05
N CYS A 335 -15.37 -36.20 -27.92
CA CYS A 335 -15.11 -35.16 -28.92
C CYS A 335 -13.81 -35.35 -29.70
N ASP A 336 -13.27 -36.56 -29.70
CA ASP A 336 -12.10 -36.87 -30.49
C ASP A 336 -12.45 -36.84 -31.97
N THR A 337 -11.95 -35.81 -32.67
CA THR A 337 -12.19 -35.61 -34.11
C THR A 337 -11.20 -36.35 -35.00
N SER A 338 -10.26 -37.13 -34.42
CA SER A 338 -9.28 -37.90 -35.19
C SER A 338 -9.93 -38.93 -36.12
N ASP A 339 -11.00 -39.57 -35.67
CA ASP A 339 -11.82 -40.47 -36.46
C ASP A 339 -13.20 -39.85 -36.67
N ALA A 340 -13.50 -39.36 -37.88
CA ALA A 340 -14.77 -38.71 -38.24
C ALA A 340 -16.04 -39.57 -38.02
N LYS A 341 -15.90 -40.84 -37.60
CA LYS A 341 -16.99 -41.76 -37.22
C LYS A 341 -17.13 -41.95 -35.70
N GLY A 342 -16.17 -41.48 -34.90
CA GLY A 342 -16.11 -41.66 -33.44
C GLY A 342 -16.55 -40.44 -32.62
N ALA A 343 -16.53 -39.24 -33.19
CA ALA A 343 -17.02 -38.04 -32.52
C ALA A 343 -18.55 -38.07 -32.39
N SER A 344 -19.06 -38.34 -31.19
CA SER A 344 -20.50 -38.33 -30.91
C SER A 344 -21.05 -36.94 -30.57
N GLY A 345 -20.17 -35.96 -30.36
CA GLY A 345 -20.52 -34.58 -30.05
C GLY A 345 -19.31 -33.76 -29.58
N LEU A 346 -19.57 -32.58 -29.03
CA LEU A 346 -18.55 -31.71 -28.45
C LEU A 346 -18.27 -32.06 -27.00
N CYS A 347 -17.03 -31.89 -26.56
CA CYS A 347 -16.70 -31.98 -25.14
C CYS A 347 -17.00 -30.65 -24.49
N TRP A 348 -17.12 -30.67 -23.18
CA TRP A 348 -17.27 -29.46 -22.40
C TRP A 348 -16.30 -29.46 -21.22
N LEU A 349 -15.75 -28.28 -20.96
CA LEU A 349 -15.08 -27.96 -19.72
C LEU A 349 -16.15 -27.49 -18.73
N SER A 350 -16.13 -27.96 -17.49
CA SER A 350 -16.95 -27.41 -16.42
C SER A 350 -16.08 -26.85 -15.30
N LEU A 351 -16.19 -25.54 -15.08
CA LEU A 351 -15.54 -24.82 -13.99
C LEU A 351 -16.56 -24.54 -12.89
N PHE A 352 -16.24 -24.95 -11.67
CA PHE A 352 -17.02 -24.67 -10.47
C PHE A 352 -16.25 -23.66 -9.63
N LEU A 353 -16.64 -22.40 -9.68
CA LEU A 353 -16.00 -21.31 -8.94
C LEU A 353 -16.73 -21.08 -7.63
N GLN A 354 -15.99 -20.97 -6.54
CA GLN A 354 -16.58 -20.66 -5.24
C GLN A 354 -15.60 -19.92 -4.33
N PHE A 355 -16.15 -19.10 -3.43
CA PHE A 355 -15.40 -18.46 -2.36
C PHE A 355 -15.54 -19.31 -1.09
N PRO A 356 -14.49 -20.00 -0.60
CA PRO A 356 -14.60 -20.83 0.61
C PRO A 356 -14.88 -19.99 1.86
N SER A 357 -14.41 -18.73 1.89
CA SER A 357 -14.61 -17.76 2.96
C SER A 357 -14.68 -16.36 2.39
N PHE A 358 -15.34 -15.44 3.10
CA PHE A 358 -15.29 -14.00 2.83
C PHE A 358 -14.25 -13.26 3.69
N GLU A 359 -13.35 -14.00 4.33
CA GLU A 359 -12.13 -13.42 4.85
C GLU A 359 -11.28 -12.92 3.67
N ARG A 360 -11.08 -11.61 3.63
CA ARG A 360 -10.29 -10.92 2.62
C ARG A 360 -8.97 -10.50 3.25
N GLN A 361 -7.88 -10.82 2.58
CA GLN A 361 -6.59 -10.24 2.88
C GLN A 361 -6.47 -8.93 2.11
N VAL A 362 -6.16 -7.82 2.78
CA VAL A 362 -5.90 -6.55 2.12
C VAL A 362 -4.41 -6.28 2.19
N SER A 363 -3.75 -6.21 1.03
CA SER A 363 -2.35 -5.81 0.94
C SER A 363 -2.26 -4.37 0.42
N ARG A 364 -1.79 -3.47 1.27
CA ARG A 364 -1.58 -2.06 0.93
C ARG A 364 -0.11 -1.79 0.75
N GLN A 365 0.25 -1.22 -0.39
CA GLN A 365 1.55 -0.63 -0.57
C GLN A 365 1.53 0.79 -0.01
N ASP A 366 2.31 1.02 1.03
CA ASP A 366 2.41 2.33 1.70
C ASP A 366 3.90 2.67 1.88
N VAL A 367 4.17 3.88 2.38
CA VAL A 367 5.50 4.29 2.81
C VAL A 367 5.71 3.87 4.27
N ALA A 368 6.95 3.50 4.63
CA ALA A 368 7.26 3.03 5.99
C ALA A 368 6.97 4.07 7.07
N MET A 369 7.08 5.36 6.71
CA MET A 369 6.81 6.48 7.60
C MET A 369 6.02 7.56 6.87
N LYS A 370 4.88 7.99 7.41
CA LYS A 370 4.11 9.12 6.89
C LYS A 370 4.62 10.42 7.49
N TRP A 371 4.28 11.54 6.85
CA TRP A 371 4.60 12.87 7.41
C TRP A 371 4.00 13.11 8.79
N GLN A 372 2.84 12.50 9.08
CA GLN A 372 2.19 12.54 10.38
C GLN A 372 3.08 11.87 11.44
N ASP A 373 3.67 10.72 11.11
CA ASP A 373 4.59 10.00 11.99
C ASP A 373 5.88 10.80 12.22
N VAL A 374 6.41 11.44 11.17
CA VAL A 374 7.59 12.32 11.29
C VAL A 374 7.30 13.50 12.20
N ALA A 375 6.14 14.14 12.05
CA ALA A 375 5.75 15.27 12.90
C ALA A 375 5.54 14.84 14.36
N ALA A 376 4.94 13.67 14.59
CA ALA A 376 4.75 13.11 15.92
C ALA A 376 6.10 12.77 16.58
N ASP A 377 7.01 12.11 15.86
CA ASP A 377 8.34 11.76 16.36
C ASP A 377 9.17 13.02 16.64
N ALA A 378 9.21 13.98 15.71
CA ALA A 378 9.87 15.27 15.92
C ALA A 378 9.33 16.03 17.13
N GLY A 379 8.00 16.02 17.32
CA GLY A 379 7.34 16.58 18.50
C GLY A 379 7.77 15.91 19.80
N SER A 380 7.91 14.58 19.79
CA SER A 380 8.38 13.80 20.94
C SER A 380 9.81 14.18 21.35
N TRP A 381 10.72 14.31 20.37
CA TRP A 381 12.10 14.75 20.61
C TRP A 381 12.15 16.18 21.15
N PHE A 382 11.35 17.08 20.60
CA PHE A 382 11.28 18.45 21.09
C PHE A 382 10.79 18.51 22.54
N ALA A 383 9.76 17.74 22.89
CA ALA A 383 9.26 17.63 24.26
C ALA A 383 10.32 17.07 25.23
N LEU A 384 11.09 16.07 24.80
CA LEU A 384 12.20 15.51 25.57
C LEU A 384 13.25 16.57 25.91
N PHE A 385 13.71 17.35 24.92
CA PHE A 385 14.69 18.41 25.16
C PHE A 385 14.14 19.52 26.05
N GLN A 386 12.85 19.83 25.94
CA GLN A 386 12.18 20.81 26.80
C GLN A 386 12.15 20.33 28.25
N LEU A 387 11.80 19.07 28.49
CA LEU A 387 11.81 18.45 29.82
C LEU A 387 13.22 18.43 30.42
N LEU A 388 14.24 18.04 29.65
CA LEU A 388 15.64 18.08 30.10
C LEU A 388 16.08 19.51 30.42
N GLY A 389 15.66 20.49 29.62
CA GLY A 389 15.88 21.92 29.90
C GLY A 389 15.27 22.35 31.23
N TRP A 390 14.04 21.92 31.53
CA TRP A 390 13.39 22.21 32.81
C TRP A 390 14.06 21.52 34.00
N ILE A 391 14.45 20.25 33.87
CA ILE A 391 15.14 19.52 34.95
C ILE A 391 16.48 20.18 35.27
N THR A 392 17.27 20.51 34.24
CA THR A 392 18.56 21.17 34.42
C THR A 392 18.41 22.58 34.99
N SER A 393 17.39 23.34 34.58
CA SER A 393 17.07 24.64 35.18
C SER A 393 16.65 24.50 36.65
N GLY A 394 15.78 23.52 36.97
CA GLY A 394 15.32 23.24 38.32
C GLY A 394 16.44 22.80 39.26
N LEU A 395 17.35 21.94 38.81
CA LEU A 395 18.55 21.53 39.56
C LEU A 395 19.49 22.71 39.81
N ALA A 396 19.63 23.61 38.83
CA ALA A 396 20.42 24.84 38.99
C ALA A 396 19.79 25.83 39.98
N TRP A 397 18.46 25.76 40.20
CA TRP A 397 17.74 26.51 41.23
C TRP A 397 17.87 25.90 42.63
N TYR A 398 18.01 24.59 42.75
CA TYR A 398 18.11 23.92 44.05
C TYR A 398 19.50 24.02 44.68
N LYS A 399 20.56 24.06 43.86
CA LYS A 399 21.96 24.06 44.32
C LYS A 399 22.61 25.44 44.51
N GLY A 400 21.93 26.54 44.20
CA GLY A 400 22.48 27.90 44.34
C GLY A 400 21.46 28.87 44.87
#